data_AF-A0A316F599-F1
#
_entry.id   AF-A0A316F599-F1
#
_cell.length_a   1.000
_cell.length_b   1.000
_cell.length_c   1.000
_cell.angle_alpha   90.00
_cell.angle_beta   90.00
_cell.angle_gamma   90.00
#
_symmetry.space_group_name_H-M   'P 1'
#
loop_
_entity.id
_entity.type
_entity.pdbx_description
1 polymer ?
#
loop_
_entity_poly.entity_id
_entity_poly.type
_entity_poly.pdbx_seq_one_letter_code
_entity_poly.pdbx_strand_id
1 'polypeptide(L)'
;MPATHHPRATHNLAFYLSVIRLLIDGVRAGLTHAKLATLLNSSQLPSPSGSSWTSTSVKLALHKCKHPDERPSKIYQAICRLVFVGMLSREDGQVLTTRKGFGDIL
;
A
#
# COMPACT_ATOMS: atom_id res chain seq x y z
N MET A 1 8.52 -28.61 -22.13
CA MET A 1 7.39 -27.78 -21.69
C MET A 1 7.89 -26.35 -21.59
N PRO A 2 7.33 -25.38 -22.35
CA PRO A 2 7.73 -23.99 -22.18
C PRO A 2 7.25 -23.52 -20.80
N ALA A 3 8.17 -22.95 -20.01
CA ALA A 3 7.81 -22.35 -18.74
C ALA A 3 6.81 -21.23 -19.00
N THR A 4 5.58 -21.37 -18.50
CA THR A 4 4.57 -20.32 -18.51
C THR A 4 5.10 -19.19 -17.64
N HIS A 5 5.76 -18.21 -18.27
CA HIS A 5 6.11 -16.96 -17.63
C HIS A 5 4.78 -16.27 -17.27
N HIS A 6 4.28 -16.49 -16.05
CA HIS A 6 3.21 -15.65 -15.53
C HIS A 6 3.82 -14.26 -15.33
N PRO A 7 3.41 -13.22 -16.08
CA PRO A 7 3.77 -11.88 -15.69
C PRO A 7 3.08 -11.68 -14.34
N ARG A 8 3.85 -11.64 -13.24
CA ARG A 8 3.38 -11.04 -12.00
C ARG A 8 3.01 -9.62 -12.41
N ALA A 9 1.73 -9.35 -12.66
CA ALA A 9 1.27 -8.09 -13.22
C ALA A 9 1.79 -6.95 -12.35
N THR A 10 2.89 -6.34 -12.78
CA THR A 10 3.46 -5.19 -12.09
C THR A 10 2.65 -3.99 -12.56
N HIS A 11 1.75 -3.54 -11.69
CA HIS A 11 1.07 -2.27 -11.92
C HIS A 11 2.10 -1.14 -12.10
N ASN A 12 1.72 -0.11 -12.86
CA ASN A 12 2.60 1.03 -13.10
C ASN A 12 2.76 1.91 -11.85
N LEU A 13 3.72 2.84 -11.89
CA LEU A 13 4.01 3.72 -10.76
C LEU A 13 2.83 4.65 -10.41
N ALA A 14 2.06 5.09 -11.42
CA ALA A 14 0.88 5.93 -11.24
C ALA A 14 -0.22 5.22 -10.43
N PHE A 15 -0.47 3.94 -10.70
CA PHE A 15 -1.38 3.12 -9.90
C PHE A 15 -0.93 3.07 -8.44
N TYR A 16 0.35 2.78 -8.19
CA TYR A 16 0.86 2.72 -6.82
C TYR A 16 0.76 4.07 -6.13
N LEU A 17 1.02 5.18 -6.83
CA LEU A 17 0.84 6.53 -6.29
C LEU A 17 -0.60 6.76 -5.83
N SER A 18 -1.60 6.42 -6.64
CA SER A 18 -3.01 6.56 -6.28
C SER A 18 -3.38 5.72 -5.06
N VAL A 19 -2.94 4.46 -5.01
CA VAL A 19 -3.17 3.58 -3.85
C VAL A 19 -2.49 4.14 -2.59
N ILE A 20 -1.24 4.58 -2.70
CA ILE A 20 -0.46 5.09 -1.57
C ILE A 20 -1.07 6.37 -1.02
N ARG A 21 -1.52 7.30 -1.88
CA ARG A 21 -2.20 8.53 -1.44
C ARG A 21 -3.46 8.22 -0.63
N LEU A 22 -4.34 7.36 -1.14
CA LEU A 22 -5.56 6.99 -0.41
C LEU A 22 -5.26 6.27 0.91
N LEU A 23 -4.21 5.43 0.96
CA LEU A 23 -3.76 4.82 2.20
C LEU A 23 -3.27 5.87 3.20
N ILE A 24 -2.49 6.86 2.75
CA ILE A 24 -2.01 7.95 3.60
C ILE A 24 -3.17 8.79 4.13
N ASP A 25 -4.08 9.22 3.25
CA ASP A 25 -5.23 10.05 3.60
C ASP A 25 -6.13 9.32 4.60
N GLY A 26 -6.41 8.04 4.35
CA GLY A 26 -7.22 7.24 5.26
C GLY A 26 -6.53 6.95 6.59
N VAL A 27 -5.21 6.73 6.63
CA VAL A 27 -4.46 6.57 7.88
C VAL A 27 -4.45 7.89 8.67
N ARG A 28 -4.23 9.03 8.02
CA ARG A 28 -4.29 10.36 8.67
C ARG A 28 -5.68 10.68 9.21
N ALA A 29 -6.73 10.26 8.50
CA ALA A 29 -8.11 10.41 8.93
C ALA A 29 -8.54 9.39 10.01
N GLY A 30 -7.66 8.49 10.45
CA GLY A 30 -7.98 7.48 11.46
C GLY A 30 -9.00 6.45 10.99
N LEU A 31 -9.06 6.16 9.68
CA LEU A 31 -9.99 5.17 9.14
C LEU A 31 -9.60 3.75 9.56
N THR A 32 -10.59 2.95 9.88
CA THR A 32 -10.41 1.52 10.13
C THR A 32 -9.98 0.79 8.85
N HIS A 33 -9.33 -0.36 8.98
CA HIS A 33 -8.94 -1.19 7.84
C HIS A 33 -10.12 -1.56 6.91
N ALA A 34 -11.31 -1.77 7.48
CA ALA A 34 -12.52 -2.04 6.72
C ALA A 34 -12.94 -0.83 5.87
N LYS A 35 -12.92 0.38 6.46
CA LYS A 35 -13.25 1.62 5.74
C LYS A 35 -12.21 1.95 4.65
N LEU A 36 -10.93 1.71 4.92
CA LEU A 36 -9.87 1.82 3.91
C LEU A 36 -10.09 0.86 2.74
N ALA A 37 -10.47 -0.39 3.01
CA ALA A 37 -10.77 -1.35 1.95
C ALA A 37 -11.97 -0.90 1.09
N THR A 38 -13.03 -0.40 1.72
CA THR A 38 -14.18 0.18 1.01
C THR A 38 -13.76 1.37 0.15
N LEU A 39 -12.94 2.29 0.68
CA LEU A 39 -12.45 3.47 -0.04
C LEU A 39 -11.61 3.11 -1.28
N LEU A 40 -10.73 2.12 -1.16
CA LEU A 40 -9.89 1.67 -2.28
C LEU A 40 -10.73 1.00 -3.36
N ASN A 41 -11.69 0.16 -2.96
CA ASN A 41 -12.59 -0.51 -3.89
C ASN A 41 -13.55 0.48 -4.59
N SER A 42 -14.09 1.47 -3.88
CA SER A 42 -14.97 2.48 -4.47
C SER A 42 -14.23 3.39 -5.45
N SER A 43 -12.92 3.58 -5.22
CA SER A 43 -12.03 4.30 -6.14
C SER A 43 -11.57 3.45 -7.34
N GLN A 44 -12.14 2.24 -7.52
CA GLN A 44 -11.79 1.30 -8.59
C GLN A 44 -10.30 0.92 -8.61
N LEU A 45 -9.65 0.93 -7.44
CA LEU A 45 -8.25 0.56 -7.29
C LEU A 45 -8.18 -0.86 -6.72
N PRO A 46 -7.99 -1.90 -7.56
CA PRO A 46 -7.79 -3.25 -7.06
C PRO A 46 -6.53 -3.33 -6.20
N SER A 47 -6.42 -4.38 -5.42
CA SER A 47 -5.16 -4.69 -4.72
C SER A 47 -4.06 -5.03 -5.72
N PRO A 48 -2.78 -4.98 -5.33
CA PRO A 48 -1.67 -5.34 -6.23
C PRO A 48 -1.71 -6.77 -6.77
N SER A 49 -2.56 -7.65 -6.22
CA SER A 49 -2.82 -9.00 -6.75
C SER A 49 -3.97 -9.05 -7.77
N GLY A 50 -4.60 -7.91 -8.08
CA GLY A 50 -5.76 -7.81 -8.97
C GLY A 50 -7.11 -8.08 -8.29
N SER A 51 -7.11 -8.60 -7.06
CA SER A 51 -8.34 -8.85 -6.27
C SER A 51 -8.84 -7.58 -5.57
N SER A 52 -10.10 -7.56 -5.13
CA SER A 52 -10.63 -6.49 -4.28
C SER A 52 -9.88 -6.38 -2.94
N TRP A 53 -9.84 -5.18 -2.37
CA TRP A 53 -9.33 -4.95 -1.04
C TRP A 53 -10.26 -5.51 0.02
N THR A 54 -9.69 -6.12 1.05
CA THR A 54 -10.36 -6.58 2.26
C THR A 54 -9.68 -5.96 3.46
N SER A 55 -10.36 -5.91 4.60
CA SER A 55 -9.77 -5.42 5.86
C SER A 55 -8.44 -6.12 6.17
N THR A 56 -8.39 -7.43 5.98
CA THR A 56 -7.19 -8.25 6.19
C THR A 56 -6.07 -7.91 5.20
N SER A 57 -6.38 -7.69 3.91
CA SER A 57 -5.36 -7.36 2.92
C SER A 57 -4.79 -5.96 3.13
N VAL A 58 -5.61 -5.00 3.58
CA VAL A 58 -5.15 -3.67 4.02
C VAL A 58 -4.24 -3.78 5.24
N LYS A 59 -4.67 -4.48 6.29
CA LYS A 59 -3.85 -4.70 7.50
C LYS A 59 -2.49 -5.31 7.16
N LEU A 60 -2.49 -6.35 6.32
CA LEU A 60 -1.26 -6.99 5.86
C LEU A 60 -0.39 -6.06 5.01
N ALA A 61 -0.98 -5.25 4.13
CA ALA A 61 -0.25 -4.30 3.31
C ALA A 61 0.45 -3.25 4.17
N LEU A 62 -0.25 -2.65 5.13
CA LEU A 62 0.30 -1.68 6.08
C LEU A 62 1.38 -2.30 6.96
N HIS A 63 1.17 -3.52 7.46
CA HIS A 63 2.18 -4.25 8.22
C HIS A 63 3.48 -4.42 7.41
N LYS A 64 3.39 -4.87 6.15
CA LYS A 64 4.60 -5.03 5.32
C LYS A 64 5.30 -3.69 5.01
N CYS A 65 4.57 -2.57 4.99
CA CYS A 65 5.20 -1.26 4.82
C CYS A 65 6.01 -0.83 6.05
N LYS A 66 5.61 -1.26 7.25
CA LYS A 66 6.32 -0.99 8.51
C LYS A 66 7.48 -1.95 8.79
N HIS A 67 7.42 -3.14 8.22
CA HIS A 67 8.39 -4.22 8.41
C HIS A 67 8.99 -4.67 7.06
N PRO A 68 9.68 -3.77 6.33
CA PRO A 68 10.21 -4.07 5.00
C PRO A 68 11.26 -5.18 5.02
N ASP A 69 12.04 -5.29 6.09
CA ASP A 69 13.11 -6.30 6.24
C ASP A 69 12.56 -7.71 6.48
N GLU A 70 11.40 -7.82 7.13
CA GLU A 70 10.76 -9.11 7.43
C GLU A 70 10.01 -9.64 6.20
N ARG A 71 9.35 -8.75 5.45
CA ARG A 71 8.49 -9.14 4.33
C ARG A 71 8.57 -8.13 3.17
N PRO A 72 9.15 -8.51 2.02
CA PRO A 72 9.23 -7.62 0.88
C PRO A 72 7.83 -7.24 0.37
N SER A 73 7.64 -5.94 0.09
CA SER A 73 6.38 -5.38 -0.41
C SER A 73 6.61 -4.49 -1.61
N LYS A 74 5.81 -4.71 -2.66
CA LYS A 74 5.78 -3.83 -3.84
C LYS A 74 5.30 -2.42 -3.50
N ILE A 75 4.41 -2.31 -2.52
CA ILE A 75 3.94 -1.00 -2.04
C ILE A 75 5.09 -0.26 -1.34
N TYR A 76 5.87 -0.94 -0.50
CA TYR A 76 7.06 -0.33 0.12
C TYR A 76 8.08 0.13 -0.92
N GLN A 77 8.40 -0.74 -1.90
CA GLN A 77 9.30 -0.39 -3.01
C GLN A 77 8.79 0.82 -3.80
N ALA A 78 7.48 0.90 -4.03
CA ALA A 78 6.86 2.03 -4.70
C ALA A 78 6.93 3.32 -3.85
N ILE A 79 6.72 3.25 -2.53
CA ILE A 79 6.91 4.38 -1.61
C ILE A 79 8.34 4.91 -1.73
N CYS A 80 9.35 4.05 -1.60
CA CYS A 80 10.76 4.47 -1.73
C CYS A 80 11.03 5.13 -3.08
N ARG A 81 10.55 4.55 -4.17
CA ARG A 81 10.74 5.10 -5.51
C ARG A 81 10.05 6.45 -5.68
N LEU A 82 8.81 6.60 -5.20
CA LEU A 82 8.04 7.85 -5.28
C LEU A 82 8.68 8.97 -4.46
N VAL A 83 9.23 8.66 -3.29
CA VAL A 83 10.00 9.62 -2.48
C VAL A 83 11.28 10.02 -3.19
N PHE A 84 12.02 9.05 -3.74
CA PHE A 84 13.28 9.32 -4.44
C PHE A 84 13.09 10.21 -5.68
N VAL A 85 12.02 10.01 -6.45
CA VAL A 85 11.72 10.80 -7.65
C VAL A 85 10.91 12.08 -7.36
N GLY A 86 10.66 12.41 -6.08
CA GLY A 86 10.00 13.65 -5.66
C GLY A 86 8.47 13.70 -5.89
N MET A 87 7.82 12.56 -6.17
CA MET A 87 6.36 12.49 -6.36
C MET A 87 5.58 12.29 -5.06
N LEU A 88 6.27 11.94 -3.98
CA LEU A 88 5.73 11.78 -2.64
C LEU A 88 6.69 12.43 -1.65
N SER A 89 6.19 13.22 -0.69
CA SER A 89 7.07 13.80 0.32
C SER A 89 7.61 12.70 1.27
N ARG A 90 8.76 12.94 1.89
CA ARG A 90 9.30 12.04 2.92
C ARG A 90 8.32 11.85 4.07
N GLU A 91 7.66 12.93 4.49
CA GLU A 91 6.69 12.95 5.59
C GLU A 91 5.47 12.09 5.26
N ASP A 92 4.96 12.18 4.03
CA ASP A 92 3.88 11.31 3.54
C ASP A 92 4.30 9.84 3.51
N GLY A 93 5.51 9.54 3.01
CA GLY A 93 6.05 8.18 3.03
C GLY A 93 6.21 7.62 4.45
N GLN A 94 6.53 8.46 5.42
CA GLN A 94 6.66 8.09 6.83
C GLN A 94 5.33 7.69 7.49
N VAL A 95 4.19 8.17 7.00
CA VAL A 95 2.87 7.78 7.52
C VAL A 95 2.66 6.26 7.44
N LEU A 96 3.08 5.64 6.33
CA LEU A 96 2.90 4.20 6.10
C LEU A 96 4.07 3.34 6.59
N THR A 97 5.26 3.93 6.74
CA THR A 97 6.51 3.19 7.01
C THR A 97 7.00 3.30 8.45
N THR A 98 6.55 4.29 9.22
CA THR A 98 6.99 4.47 10.61
C THR A 98 6.27 3.49 11.54
N ARG A 99 7.02 2.88 12.47
CA ARG A 99 6.47 1.95 13.48
C ARG A 99 5.42 2.58 14.40
N LYS A 100 5.43 3.90 14.60
CA LYS A 100 4.57 4.64 15.54
C LYS A 100 3.07 4.70 15.20
N GLY A 101 2.58 4.10 14.10
CA GLY A 101 1.22 4.35 13.62
C GLY A 101 0.11 3.37 14.00
N PHE A 102 0.37 2.22 14.62
CA PHE A 102 -0.68 1.24 15.02
C PHE A 102 -0.26 0.42 16.26
N GLY A 103 0.48 1.03 17.18
CA GLY A 103 0.56 0.48 18.53
C GLY A 103 -0.78 0.75 19.22
N ASP A 104 -1.59 -0.28 19.39
CA ASP A 104 -2.68 -0.35 20.37
C ASP A 104 -4.00 0.41 20.10
N ILE A 105 -4.31 0.81 18.87
CA ILE A 105 -5.65 1.30 18.53
C ILE A 105 -6.13 0.64 17.22
N LEU A 106 -7.13 -0.26 17.35
CA LEU A 106 -7.87 -1.06 16.35
C LEU A 106 -7.34 -2.47 16.02
#